data_AF-A0A1F9X0B8-F1
#
_entry.id   AF-A0A1F9X0B8-F1
#
_cell.length_a   1.000
_cell.length_b   1.000
_cell.length_c   1.000
_cell.angle_alpha   90.00
_cell.angle_beta   90.00
_cell.angle_gamma   90.00
#
_symmetry.space_group_name_H-M   'P 1'
#
loop_
_entity.id
_entity.type
_entity.pdbx_description
1 polymer ?
#
loop_
_entity_poly.entity_id
_entity_poly.type
_entity_poly.pdbx_seq_one_letter_code
_entity_poly.pdbx_strand_id
1 'polypeptide(L)'
;MKQISKVKKAAAGFTLIELMVVIVILGLLAGVIAPKIPQFITKAREAKTKGSLANLKSAVHIYYIDNNAFYPTTSLYVSLVPKYIKEIPKCELPANGHVATSVVGQSAVTDAYSQGYGQAGMFTDHGQWMYCEIEDGIDVAMGTVEWGDVWIGCTHTDLEGTIWSSY
;
A
#
# COMPACT_ATOMS: atom_id res chain seq x y z
N MET A 1 -34.81 4.45 69.53
CA MET A 1 -33.88 4.77 68.41
C MET A 1 -33.30 3.46 67.89
N LYS A 2 -33.49 3.13 66.61
CA LYS A 2 -33.09 1.84 66.01
C LYS A 2 -31.81 2.06 65.21
N GLN A 3 -30.68 1.54 65.69
CA GLN A 3 -29.38 1.64 65.00
C GLN A 3 -29.37 0.65 63.82
N ILE A 4 -29.21 1.16 62.60
CA ILE A 4 -29.07 0.35 61.39
C ILE A 4 -27.58 0.09 61.18
N SER A 5 -27.12 -1.13 61.45
CA SER A 5 -25.75 -1.54 61.19
C SER A 5 -25.53 -1.75 59.69
N LYS A 6 -24.67 -0.91 59.08
CA LYS A 6 -24.21 -1.10 57.69
C LYS A 6 -23.30 -2.33 57.62
N VAL A 7 -23.76 -3.40 56.97
CA VAL A 7 -22.92 -4.55 56.63
C VAL A 7 -21.88 -4.09 55.59
N LYS A 8 -20.59 -4.09 55.96
CA LYS A 8 -19.50 -3.87 55.00
C LYS A 8 -19.42 -5.10 54.10
N LYS A 9 -19.67 -4.94 52.79
CA LYS A 9 -19.31 -5.97 51.80
C LYS A 9 -17.79 -6.17 51.87
N ALA A 10 -17.36 -7.39 52.16
CA ALA A 10 -15.96 -7.76 52.05
C ALA A 10 -15.56 -7.62 50.56
N ALA A 11 -14.57 -6.78 50.28
CA ALA A 11 -13.95 -6.77 48.96
C ALA A 11 -13.18 -8.10 48.82
N ALA A 12 -13.62 -8.95 47.90
CA ALA A 12 -12.87 -10.15 47.54
C ALA A 12 -11.57 -9.69 46.85
N GLY A 13 -10.42 -10.04 47.44
CA GLY A 13 -9.11 -9.83 46.84
C GLY A 13 -8.81 -10.90 45.79
N PHE A 14 -8.06 -10.52 44.75
CA PHE A 14 -7.55 -11.45 43.74
C PHE A 14 -6.52 -12.40 44.37
N THR A 15 -6.58 -13.69 44.04
CA THR A 15 -5.58 -14.65 44.53
C THR A 15 -4.33 -14.61 43.65
N LEU A 16 -3.16 -14.89 44.24
CA LEU A 16 -1.92 -14.99 43.47
C LEU A 16 -1.99 -16.12 42.42
N ILE A 17 -2.67 -17.21 42.74
CA ILE A 17 -2.81 -18.34 41.82
C ILE A 17 -3.64 -18.00 40.58
N GLU A 18 -4.70 -17.18 40.72
CA GLU A 18 -5.46 -16.68 39.57
C GLU A 18 -4.58 -15.88 38.63
N LEU A 19 -3.71 -15.01 39.16
CA LEU A 19 -2.78 -14.25 38.33
C LEU A 19 -1.73 -15.15 37.67
N MET A 20 -1.22 -16.17 38.38
CA MET A 20 -0.24 -17.11 37.85
C MET A 20 -0.78 -17.92 36.67
N VAL A 21 -2.01 -18.43 36.78
CA VAL A 21 -2.64 -19.17 35.67
C VAL A 21 -2.84 -18.27 34.45
N VAL A 22 -3.22 -17.01 34.65
CA VAL A 22 -3.41 -16.04 33.56
C VAL A 22 -2.12 -15.77 32.81
N ILE A 23 -1.01 -15.49 33.50
CA ILE A 23 0.28 -15.22 32.81
C ILE A 23 0.81 -16.45 32.08
N VAL A 24 0.54 -17.66 32.59
CA VAL A 24 0.89 -18.91 31.91
C VAL A 24 0.12 -19.05 30.61
N ILE A 25 -1.21 -18.84 30.63
CA ILE A 25 -2.04 -18.89 29.42
C ILE A 25 -1.62 -17.81 28.41
N LEU A 26 -1.36 -16.58 28.87
CA LEU A 26 -0.86 -15.49 28.02
C LEU A 26 0.50 -15.83 27.40
N GLY A 27 1.41 -16.44 28.16
CA GLY A 27 2.71 -16.90 27.66
C GLY A 27 2.59 -17.98 26.60
N LEU A 28 1.68 -18.94 26.77
CA LEU A 28 1.41 -19.99 25.77
C LEU A 28 0.85 -19.39 24.47
N LEU A 29 -0.14 -18.50 24.58
CA LEU A 29 -0.73 -17.82 23.41
C LEU A 29 0.31 -16.94 22.68
N ALA A 30 1.10 -16.17 23.44
CA ALA A 30 2.16 -15.34 22.89
C ALA A 30 3.21 -16.18 22.16
N GLY A 31 3.61 -17.34 22.72
CA GLY A 31 4.58 -18.24 22.10
C GLY A 31 4.15 -18.76 20.73
N VAL A 32 2.86 -19.05 20.54
CA VAL A 32 2.32 -19.53 19.25
C VAL A 32 2.23 -18.39 18.21
N ILE A 33 1.86 -17.18 18.65
CA ILE A 33 1.58 -16.05 17.74
C ILE A 33 2.86 -15.29 17.36
N ALA A 34 3.81 -15.13 18.29
CA ALA A 34 5.01 -14.32 18.10
C ALA A 34 5.74 -14.52 16.76
N PRO A 35 6.04 -15.76 16.29
CA PRO A 35 6.76 -15.94 15.03
C PRO A 35 5.97 -15.51 13.78
N LYS A 36 4.64 -15.38 13.86
CA LYS A 36 3.79 -15.00 12.72
C LYS A 36 3.61 -13.49 12.56
N ILE A 37 3.93 -12.71 13.59
CA ILE A 37 3.74 -11.24 13.59
C ILE A 37 4.43 -10.55 12.41
N PRO A 38 5.68 -10.86 12.03
CA PRO A 38 6.34 -10.20 10.89
C PRO A 38 5.57 -10.35 9.58
N GLN A 39 5.03 -11.54 9.29
CA GLN A 39 4.25 -11.79 8.08
C GLN A 39 2.94 -10.99 8.06
N PHE A 40 2.25 -10.87 9.21
CA PHE A 40 1.04 -10.06 9.30
C PHE A 40 1.32 -8.57 9.07
N ILE A 41 2.45 -8.06 9.56
CA ILE A 41 2.86 -6.67 9.33
C ILE A 41 3.16 -6.45 7.84
N THR A 42 3.90 -7.35 7.20
CA THR A 42 4.17 -7.29 5.75
C THR A 42 2.85 -7.29 4.96
N LYS A 43 1.94 -8.22 5.25
CA LYS A 43 0.64 -8.29 4.58
C LYS A 43 -0.19 -7.01 4.75
N ALA A 44 -0.18 -6.41 5.94
CA ALA A 44 -0.86 -5.14 6.19
C ALA A 44 -0.26 -3.97 5.37
N ARG A 45 1.06 -3.96 5.19
CA ARG A 45 1.76 -2.96 4.35
C ARG A 45 1.45 -3.15 2.86
N GLU A 46 1.44 -4.39 2.37
CA GLU A 46 1.03 -4.67 0.99
C GLU A 46 -0.42 -4.22 0.72
N ALA A 47 -1.34 -4.52 1.64
CA ALA A 47 -2.72 -4.07 1.55
C ALA A 47 -2.83 -2.53 1.53
N LYS A 48 -2.02 -1.83 2.33
CA LYS A 48 -1.94 -0.36 2.33
C LYS A 48 -1.46 0.17 0.97
N THR A 49 -0.46 -0.46 0.36
CA THR A 49 0.06 -0.05 -0.95
C THR A 49 -0.96 -0.29 -2.05
N LYS A 50 -1.64 -1.44 -2.05
CA LYS A 50 -2.77 -1.72 -2.96
C LYS A 50 -3.91 -0.69 -2.80
N GLY A 51 -4.24 -0.32 -1.56
CA GLY A 51 -5.21 0.75 -1.28
C GLY A 51 -4.75 2.13 -1.76
N SER A 52 -3.46 2.43 -1.63
CA SER A 52 -2.85 3.67 -2.11
C SER A 52 -2.87 3.78 -3.64
N LEU A 53 -2.61 2.66 -4.33
CA LEU A 53 -2.76 2.56 -5.78
C LEU A 53 -4.20 2.83 -6.22
N ALA A 54 -5.19 2.20 -5.57
CA ALA A 54 -6.60 2.42 -5.86
C ALA A 54 -7.01 3.90 -5.64
N ASN A 55 -6.51 4.53 -4.59
CA ASN A 55 -6.74 5.96 -4.34
C ASN A 55 -6.14 6.85 -5.45
N LEU A 56 -4.93 6.53 -5.93
CA LEU A 56 -4.31 7.24 -7.04
C LEU A 56 -5.10 7.05 -8.35
N LYS A 57 -5.47 5.82 -8.69
CA LYS A 57 -6.33 5.51 -9.85
C LYS A 57 -7.63 6.32 -9.78
N SER A 58 -8.29 6.34 -8.62
CA SER A 58 -9.51 7.12 -8.42
C SER A 58 -9.29 8.62 -8.62
N ALA A 59 -8.20 9.19 -8.12
CA ALA A 59 -7.89 10.61 -8.30
C ALA A 59 -7.65 10.97 -9.78
N VAL A 60 -6.94 10.10 -10.52
CA VAL A 60 -6.72 10.26 -11.97
C VAL A 60 -8.04 10.19 -12.74
N HIS A 61 -8.93 9.26 -12.42
CA HIS A 61 -10.25 9.19 -13.07
C HIS A 61 -11.15 10.38 -12.73
N ILE A 62 -11.12 10.91 -11.51
CA ILE A 62 -11.87 12.14 -11.17
C ILE A 62 -11.31 13.33 -11.96
N TYR A 63 -9.99 13.44 -12.08
CA TYR A 63 -9.37 14.45 -12.95
C TYR A 63 -9.89 14.34 -14.38
N TYR A 64 -9.93 13.13 -14.95
CA TYR A 64 -10.42 12.91 -16.30
C TYR A 64 -11.86 13.43 -16.50
N ILE A 65 -12.73 13.17 -15.54
CA ILE A 65 -14.14 13.64 -15.57
C ILE A 65 -14.20 15.17 -15.52
N ASP A 66 -13.41 15.80 -14.65
CA ASP A 66 -13.39 17.27 -14.49
C ASP A 66 -12.76 18.00 -15.68
N ASN A 67 -11.87 17.34 -16.43
CA ASN A 67 -11.10 17.93 -17.51
C ASN A 67 -11.55 17.44 -18.90
N ASN A 68 -12.85 17.31 -19.10
CA ASN A 68 -13.44 17.00 -20.42
C ASN A 68 -12.90 15.71 -21.06
N ALA A 69 -12.81 14.63 -20.28
CA ALA A 69 -12.31 13.35 -20.76
C ALA A 69 -10.85 13.39 -21.24
N PHE A 70 -10.01 14.20 -20.57
CA PHE A 70 -8.58 14.29 -20.83
C PHE A 70 -7.80 13.90 -19.58
N TYR A 71 -6.91 12.90 -19.70
CA TYR A 71 -6.04 12.52 -18.58
C TYR A 71 -4.86 13.50 -18.45
N PRO A 72 -4.21 13.57 -17.26
CA PRO A 72 -3.02 14.40 -17.07
C PRO A 72 -1.92 14.09 -18.09
N THR A 73 -1.38 15.11 -18.76
CA THR A 73 -0.21 15.00 -19.65
C THR A 73 1.06 15.62 -19.06
N THR A 74 0.98 16.02 -17.80
CA THR A 74 2.10 16.54 -17.01
C THR A 74 2.13 15.82 -15.68
N SER A 75 3.14 16.08 -14.84
CA SER A 75 3.31 15.40 -13.54
C SER A 75 2.00 15.23 -12.77
N LEU A 76 1.75 13.99 -12.32
CA LEU A 76 0.58 13.69 -11.49
C LEU A 76 0.56 14.55 -10.21
N TYR A 77 1.73 14.92 -9.69
CA TYR A 77 1.81 15.80 -8.54
C TYR A 77 1.15 17.16 -8.82
N VAL A 78 1.56 17.82 -9.90
CA VAL A 78 1.01 19.13 -10.28
C VAL A 78 -0.46 19.03 -10.69
N SER A 79 -0.86 17.92 -11.33
CA SER A 79 -2.22 17.76 -11.86
C SER A 79 -3.25 17.33 -10.82
N LEU A 80 -2.85 16.50 -9.84
CA LEU A 80 -3.77 15.91 -8.86
C LEU A 80 -3.77 16.62 -7.52
N VAL A 81 -2.62 17.11 -7.06
CA VAL A 81 -2.45 17.68 -5.71
C VAL A 81 -2.65 19.19 -5.75
N PRO A 82 -3.40 19.79 -4.80
CA PRO A 82 -4.16 19.17 -3.72
C PRO A 82 -5.64 18.89 -4.06
N LYS A 83 -6.08 19.22 -5.28
CA LYS A 83 -7.50 19.27 -5.65
C LYS A 83 -8.19 17.90 -5.57
N TYR A 84 -7.55 16.87 -6.11
CA TYR A 84 -8.11 15.53 -6.28
C TYR A 84 -7.57 14.54 -5.24
N ILE A 85 -6.36 14.78 -4.74
CA ILE A 85 -5.75 14.01 -3.66
C ILE A 85 -4.88 14.94 -2.79
N LYS A 86 -4.84 14.70 -1.47
CA LYS A 86 -4.10 15.56 -0.53
C LYS A 86 -2.59 15.57 -0.77
N GLU A 87 -2.04 14.40 -1.07
CA GLU A 87 -0.63 14.17 -1.39
C GLU A 87 -0.52 12.85 -2.16
N ILE A 88 0.56 12.67 -2.91
CA ILE A 88 0.85 11.37 -3.51
C ILE A 88 1.32 10.43 -2.40
N PRO A 89 0.61 9.32 -2.12
CA PRO A 89 1.02 8.38 -1.09
C PRO A 89 2.36 7.75 -1.45
N LYS A 90 3.12 7.31 -0.45
CA LYS A 90 4.35 6.55 -0.70
C LYS A 90 4.00 5.15 -1.19
N CYS A 91 4.58 4.75 -2.32
CA CYS A 91 4.70 3.36 -2.71
C CYS A 91 5.63 2.66 -1.72
N GLU A 92 5.12 1.67 -0.98
CA GLU A 92 5.91 0.87 -0.04
C GLU A 92 5.76 -0.60 -0.42
N LEU A 93 6.83 -1.21 -0.92
CA LEU A 93 6.87 -2.62 -1.30
C LEU A 93 7.65 -3.40 -0.24
N PRO A 94 6.98 -3.95 0.78
CA PRO A 94 7.67 -4.63 1.85
C PRO A 94 8.35 -5.90 1.31
N ALA A 95 9.51 -6.24 1.88
CA ALA A 95 10.37 -7.38 1.50
C ALA A 95 11.19 -7.26 0.18
N ASN A 96 11.00 -6.22 -0.64
CA ASN A 96 11.59 -6.16 -1.99
C ASN A 96 12.83 -5.25 -2.11
N GLY A 97 13.38 -4.75 -1.00
CA GLY A 97 14.61 -3.94 -0.98
C GLY A 97 14.47 -2.50 -1.49
N HIS A 98 13.30 -2.13 -2.02
CA HIS A 98 13.00 -0.78 -2.50
C HIS A 98 12.78 0.23 -1.38
N VAL A 99 13.25 1.45 -1.58
CA VAL A 99 13.01 2.57 -0.67
C VAL A 99 11.61 3.13 -0.91
N ALA A 100 10.81 3.28 0.15
CA ALA A 100 9.48 3.83 0.04
C ALA A 100 9.50 5.26 -0.53
N THR A 101 8.81 5.49 -1.65
CA THR A 101 8.88 6.73 -2.42
C THR A 101 7.50 7.18 -2.89
N SER A 102 7.27 8.49 -2.97
CA SER A 102 6.08 9.09 -3.59
C SER A 102 6.33 9.53 -5.02
N VAL A 103 7.47 9.17 -5.61
CA VAL A 103 7.78 9.48 -7.01
C VAL A 103 6.83 8.73 -7.93
N VAL A 104 6.35 9.43 -8.95
CA VAL A 104 5.61 8.85 -10.07
C VAL A 104 6.50 8.99 -11.31
N GLY A 105 6.91 7.86 -11.87
CA GLY A 105 7.50 7.83 -13.21
C GLY A 105 6.40 8.04 -14.25
N GLN A 106 6.57 9.02 -15.13
CA GLN A 106 5.67 9.23 -16.27
C GLN A 106 6.31 8.65 -17.53
N SER A 107 5.51 7.95 -18.34
CA SER A 107 5.99 7.30 -19.57
C SER A 107 6.44 8.30 -20.63
N ALA A 108 7.69 8.76 -20.57
CA ALA A 108 8.48 8.97 -21.78
C ALA A 108 9.06 7.62 -22.21
N VAL A 109 8.27 6.82 -22.93
CA VAL A 109 8.84 5.87 -23.89
C VAL A 109 8.89 6.56 -25.25
N THR A 110 9.83 7.47 -25.38
CA THR A 110 10.34 7.85 -26.71
C THR A 110 11.80 7.46 -26.88
N ASP A 111 12.47 6.99 -25.82
CA ASP A 111 13.91 6.78 -25.84
C ASP A 111 14.40 5.51 -25.13
N ALA A 112 13.51 4.62 -24.69
CA ALA A 112 13.93 3.26 -24.30
C ALA A 112 14.62 2.53 -25.47
N TYR A 113 14.13 2.71 -26.71
CA TYR A 113 14.83 2.23 -27.92
C TYR A 113 16.11 3.02 -28.21
N SER A 114 16.13 4.34 -27.92
CA SER A 114 17.26 5.23 -28.21
C SER A 114 18.44 5.10 -27.24
N GLN A 115 18.24 4.53 -26.06
CA GLN A 115 19.29 4.35 -25.04
C GLN A 115 19.89 2.93 -25.01
N GLY A 116 19.58 2.08 -26.00
CA GLY A 116 20.18 0.75 -26.14
C GLY A 116 19.67 -0.29 -25.13
N TYR A 117 18.65 0.05 -24.36
CA TYR A 117 17.90 -0.88 -23.52
C TYR A 117 16.72 -1.41 -24.33
N GLY A 118 16.95 -2.43 -25.17
CA GLY A 118 15.89 -3.01 -25.99
C GLY A 118 14.60 -3.22 -25.19
N GLN A 119 13.52 -2.64 -25.73
CA GLN A 119 12.13 -2.62 -25.23
C GLN A 119 11.74 -1.43 -24.31
N ALA A 120 10.62 -0.80 -24.68
CA ALA A 120 9.82 0.13 -23.90
C ALA A 120 9.75 -0.30 -22.41
N GLY A 121 10.62 0.28 -21.57
CA GLY A 121 10.94 -0.28 -20.25
C GLY A 121 9.91 0.02 -19.18
N MET A 122 8.73 -0.62 -19.24
CA MET A 122 7.76 -0.69 -18.15
C MET A 122 8.17 -1.65 -17.00
N PHE A 123 9.42 -2.12 -17.02
CA PHE A 123 10.03 -3.03 -16.02
C PHE A 123 11.19 -2.39 -15.29
N THR A 124 11.08 -1.12 -14.97
CA THR A 124 12.05 -0.57 -14.05
C THR A 124 11.72 -1.08 -12.65
N ASP A 125 12.59 -1.93 -12.10
CA ASP A 125 12.51 -2.37 -10.72
C ASP A 125 12.96 -1.21 -9.80
N HIS A 126 12.16 -0.14 -9.81
CA HIS A 126 12.42 1.09 -9.06
C HIS A 126 11.61 1.17 -7.78
N GLY A 127 10.54 0.36 -7.65
CA GLY A 127 9.67 0.35 -6.48
C GLY A 127 8.84 1.62 -6.31
N GLN A 128 8.46 2.25 -7.43
CA GLN A 128 7.74 3.53 -7.46
C GLN A 128 6.42 3.42 -8.23
N TRP A 129 5.60 4.47 -8.16
CA TRP A 129 4.41 4.57 -9.00
C TRP A 129 4.79 4.84 -10.44
N MET A 130 3.98 4.36 -11.35
CA MET A 130 4.13 4.59 -12.78
C MET A 130 2.80 5.05 -13.37
N TYR A 131 2.86 5.88 -14.41
CA TYR A 131 1.70 6.48 -15.04
C TYR A 131 1.87 6.60 -16.56
N CYS A 132 0.85 6.20 -17.31
CA CYS A 132 0.81 6.31 -18.76
C CYS A 132 0.18 7.62 -19.18
N GLU A 133 1.01 8.53 -19.70
CA GLU A 133 0.59 9.83 -20.23
C GLU A 133 0.36 9.83 -21.75
N ILE A 134 0.62 8.71 -22.41
CA ILE A 134 0.51 8.54 -23.88
C ILE A 134 -0.94 8.22 -24.23
N GLU A 135 -1.58 9.08 -25.02
CA GLU A 135 -2.99 8.97 -25.41
C GLU A 135 -3.30 7.68 -26.18
N ASP A 136 -2.42 7.28 -27.09
CA ASP A 136 -2.56 6.05 -27.88
C ASP A 136 -2.25 4.76 -27.07
N GLY A 137 -1.86 4.91 -25.80
CA GLY A 137 -1.36 3.81 -24.98
C GLY A 137 0.00 3.28 -25.44
N ILE A 138 0.45 2.21 -24.81
CA ILE A 138 1.71 1.56 -25.13
C ILE A 138 1.63 0.04 -24.95
N ASP A 139 2.09 -0.70 -25.95
CA ASP A 139 2.25 -2.14 -25.85
C ASP A 139 3.55 -2.49 -25.13
N VAL A 140 3.45 -3.27 -24.06
CA VAL A 140 4.60 -3.77 -23.30
C VAL A 140 4.55 -5.27 -23.09
N ALA A 141 5.67 -5.85 -22.63
CA ALA A 141 5.82 -7.30 -22.59
C ALA A 141 4.86 -8.03 -21.61
N MET A 142 4.17 -7.31 -20.70
CA MET A 142 3.12 -7.89 -19.85
C MET A 142 1.69 -7.57 -20.31
N GLY A 143 1.51 -6.81 -21.39
CA GLY A 143 0.20 -6.38 -21.87
C GLY A 143 0.22 -4.96 -22.45
N THR A 144 -0.93 -4.49 -22.89
CA THR A 144 -1.13 -3.11 -23.31
C THR A 144 -1.46 -2.26 -22.09
N VAL A 145 -0.82 -1.10 -21.99
CA VAL A 145 -1.15 -0.09 -20.98
C VAL A 145 -1.79 1.09 -21.67
N GLU A 146 -2.97 1.44 -21.18
CA GLU A 146 -3.83 2.45 -21.77
C GLU A 146 -3.52 3.83 -21.19
N TRP A 147 -3.98 4.87 -21.87
CA TRP A 147 -3.85 6.23 -21.39
C TRP A 147 -4.56 6.41 -20.05
N GLY A 148 -3.88 7.03 -19.09
CA GLY A 148 -4.43 7.25 -17.76
C GLY A 148 -4.16 6.10 -16.77
N ASP A 149 -3.61 4.97 -17.23
CA ASP A 149 -3.29 3.86 -16.35
C ASP A 149 -2.20 4.23 -15.35
N VAL A 150 -2.38 3.75 -14.11
CA VAL A 150 -1.43 3.87 -13.01
C VAL A 150 -1.09 2.46 -12.52
N TRP A 151 0.19 2.16 -12.34
CA TRP A 151 0.63 0.85 -11.83
C TRP A 151 1.86 0.99 -10.93
N ILE A 152 2.33 -0.15 -10.41
CA ILE A 152 3.55 -0.22 -9.61
C ILE A 152 4.72 -0.68 -10.48
N GLY A 153 5.77 0.14 -10.59
CA GLY A 153 7.00 -0.20 -11.31
C GLY A 153 7.90 -1.11 -10.46
N CYS A 154 7.59 -2.41 -10.41
CA CYS A 154 8.41 -3.39 -9.71
C CYS A 154 8.23 -4.80 -10.30
N THR A 155 9.34 -5.52 -10.46
CA THR A 155 9.38 -6.88 -11.02
C THR A 155 9.31 -7.96 -9.93
N HIS A 156 9.43 -7.57 -8.67
CA HIS A 156 9.28 -8.47 -7.54
C HIS A 156 7.82 -8.86 -7.31
N THR A 157 7.63 -9.90 -6.50
CA THR A 157 6.31 -10.40 -6.12
C THR A 157 5.87 -9.89 -4.75
N ASP A 158 4.58 -9.96 -4.50
CA ASP A 158 4.00 -9.82 -3.16
C ASP A 158 4.05 -11.15 -2.39
N LEU A 159 3.58 -11.16 -1.14
CA LEU A 159 3.50 -12.38 -0.32
C LEU A 159 2.67 -13.52 -0.92
N GLU A 160 1.82 -13.23 -1.91
CA GLU A 160 0.95 -14.19 -2.59
C GLU A 160 1.56 -14.68 -3.91
N GLY A 161 2.74 -14.19 -4.28
CA GLY A 161 3.48 -14.58 -5.48
C GLY A 161 3.07 -13.80 -6.75
N THR A 162 2.28 -12.74 -6.61
CA THR A 162 1.83 -11.91 -7.72
C THR A 162 2.83 -10.79 -7.98
N ILE A 163 3.23 -10.58 -9.25
CA ILE A 163 4.18 -9.52 -9.61
C ILE A 163 3.52 -8.16 -9.41
N TRP A 164 4.23 -7.24 -8.77
CA TRP A 164 3.69 -5.92 -8.43
C TRP A 164 3.21 -5.11 -9.63
N SER A 165 3.89 -5.20 -10.77
CA SER A 165 3.50 -4.53 -12.01
C SER A 165 2.20 -5.03 -12.64
N SER A 166 1.57 -6.07 -12.10
CA SER A 166 0.27 -6.58 -12.57
C SER A 166 -0.94 -5.96 -11.85
N TYR A 167 -0.71 -5.14 -10.80
CA TYR A 167 -1.76 -4.42 -10.07
C TYR A 167 -2.06 -3.05 -10.68
#